data_AF-A0A8H4HAP7-F1
#
_entry.id   AF-A0A8H4HAP7-F1
#
_cell.length_a   1.000
_cell.length_b   1.000
_cell.length_c   1.000
_cell.angle_alpha   90.00
_cell.angle_beta   90.00
_cell.angle_gamma   90.00
#
_symmetry.space_group_name_H-M   'P 1'
#
loop_
_entity.id
_entity.type
_entity.pdbx_description
1 polymer ?
#
loop_
_entity_poly.entity_id
_entity_poly.type
_entity_poly.pdbx_seq_one_letter_code
_entity_poly.pdbx_strand_id
1 'polypeptide(L)'
;MATNNAPSTPSIFHTLINGSHILHQHGILDAYGHLSVRHPERTNTFLMPRNMAPALMSSRADIVEYRVDDASPVDPTSPPGYVERFIHSEIYKRYPEIHSVIHSHSPALLPFTITGVELRPCVHMAGFIGNRVPVFDVAEFYCEEDVRDLLIRNQRLGKYLSACFEGSENSYHSVVLMRGHGFTVIGGGIEECVFRAIYTAENARVQTASLTLQLAAGTAPLKNNDPVVGHETMEVSCRPSRQQFNVFYSIDAPWKGFLVRDILTPFYISFFPTVLCAELNVAGPANILLFRNLTEFEVLGGPPYGFNPSSVGFSSFASALAVLWDRPTPTSRQAPVSLSASSRGDTTMSPSWTHLVRFIATEDNHIHLGQLVSTNRDAGKDSVKGVDILLYLIEGSIFDGRVTDKIMHVKQILSPVDPVQCNYIRCLGLNYTDHANEANLSLPKVPIMFTKPRSALADPYPATINIPKCAQDDTSDYESELCVVIGKTGRDIPETEALDYVLGYTASNDVSARALQMSTAQWSFSKGLDGSCPIGPILVSPSVITDPQTLQIRGTHNGSVVQDGHTKDMIFSIRKQISYLSQGTTLEAGTILLTGTPAGIGYFRNPRLALRDGDEFSVEIEGIGSLVNKVRYE
;
A
#
# COMPACT_ATOMS: atom_id res chain seq x y z
N MET A 1 -17.30 50.99 26.37
CA MET A 1 -16.39 50.66 25.25
C MET A 1 -16.34 49.16 25.15
N ALA A 2 -17.04 48.58 24.19
CA ALA A 2 -17.03 47.14 23.95
C ALA A 2 -15.77 46.78 23.15
N THR A 3 -14.91 45.93 23.71
CA THR A 3 -13.74 45.37 23.02
C THR A 3 -14.20 44.20 22.16
N ASN A 4 -14.15 44.38 20.84
CA ASN A 4 -14.37 43.33 19.85
C ASN A 4 -13.31 42.23 19.99
N ASN A 5 -13.66 41.12 20.65
CA ASN A 5 -12.95 39.86 20.49
C ASN A 5 -13.47 39.16 19.23
N ALA A 6 -12.93 39.54 18.07
CA ALA A 6 -13.02 38.73 16.85
C ALA A 6 -11.70 37.97 16.68
N PRO A 7 -11.71 36.65 16.43
CA PRO A 7 -10.49 35.92 16.10
C PRO A 7 -9.85 36.54 14.85
N SER A 8 -8.55 36.85 14.91
CA SER A 8 -7.83 37.48 13.79
C SER A 8 -7.88 36.57 12.56
N THR A 9 -8.51 37.02 11.47
CA THR A 9 -8.49 36.34 10.18
C THR A 9 -7.03 36.09 9.76
N PRO A 10 -6.64 34.86 9.38
CA PRO A 10 -5.29 34.58 8.89
C PRO A 10 -4.92 35.51 7.74
N SER A 11 -3.68 36.02 7.74
CA SER A 11 -3.17 36.84 6.65
C SER A 11 -3.24 36.06 5.33
N ILE A 12 -3.69 36.71 4.24
CA ILE A 12 -3.82 36.09 2.92
C ILE A 12 -2.50 35.43 2.43
N PHE A 13 -1.36 35.97 2.89
CA PHE A 13 -0.04 35.40 2.61
C PHE A 13 0.15 34.05 3.30
N HIS A 14 -0.27 33.91 4.55
CA HIS A 14 -0.24 32.63 5.26
C HIS A 14 -1.19 31.62 4.62
N THR A 15 -2.38 32.04 4.21
CA THR A 15 -3.32 31.16 3.49
C THR A 15 -2.74 30.69 2.16
N LEU A 16 -2.01 31.55 1.44
CA LEU A 16 -1.34 31.18 0.19
C LEU A 16 -0.20 30.16 0.41
N ILE A 17 0.59 30.34 1.47
CA ILE A 17 1.65 29.40 1.88
C ILE A 17 1.04 28.04 2.22
N ASN A 18 0.07 28.04 3.14
CA ASN A 18 -0.57 26.81 3.58
C ASN A 18 -1.29 26.10 2.43
N GLY A 19 -1.98 26.84 1.54
CA GLY A 19 -2.59 26.26 0.34
C GLY A 19 -1.56 25.59 -0.57
N SER A 20 -0.39 26.20 -0.75
CA SER A 20 0.71 25.64 -1.55
C SER A 20 1.27 24.36 -0.94
N HIS A 21 1.45 24.31 0.38
CA HIS A 21 1.90 23.11 1.10
C HIS A 21 0.88 21.98 1.07
N ILE A 22 -0.40 22.29 1.34
CA ILE A 22 -1.49 21.33 1.27
C ILE A 22 -1.57 20.69 -0.12
N LEU A 23 -1.52 21.50 -1.17
CA LEU A 23 -1.56 20.98 -2.54
C LEU A 23 -0.34 20.12 -2.86
N HIS A 24 0.85 20.46 -2.38
CA HIS A 24 2.04 19.63 -2.54
C HIS A 24 1.91 18.29 -1.81
N GLN A 25 1.49 18.30 -0.54
CA GLN A 25 1.32 17.09 0.29
C GLN A 25 0.30 16.12 -0.32
N HIS A 26 -0.73 16.64 -0.98
CA HIS A 26 -1.75 15.85 -1.67
C HIS A 26 -1.34 15.43 -3.11
N GLY A 27 -0.11 15.71 -3.54
CA GLY A 27 0.39 15.37 -4.87
C GLY A 27 -0.34 16.10 -5.99
N ILE A 28 -0.89 17.28 -5.69
CA ILE A 28 -1.55 18.16 -6.67
C ILE A 28 -0.53 19.11 -7.29
N LEU A 29 0.34 19.72 -6.50
CA LEU A 29 1.44 20.54 -7.03
C LEU A 29 2.78 19.79 -6.92
N ASP A 30 3.47 19.70 -8.07
CA ASP A 30 4.86 19.29 -8.16
C ASP A 30 5.79 20.51 -7.98
N ALA A 31 7.04 20.42 -8.46
CA ALA A 31 7.99 21.54 -8.35
C ALA A 31 7.63 22.76 -9.23
N TYR A 32 6.72 22.62 -10.19
CA TYR A 32 6.45 23.63 -11.22
C TYR A 32 5.01 24.17 -11.15
N GLY A 33 4.07 23.38 -10.64
CA GLY A 33 2.69 23.81 -10.42
C GLY A 33 2.61 24.93 -9.39
N HIS A 34 1.58 25.77 -9.47
CA HIS A 34 1.52 26.99 -8.66
C HIS A 34 0.09 27.47 -8.41
N LEU A 35 -0.08 28.08 -7.24
CA LEU A 35 -1.31 28.68 -6.72
C LEU A 35 -1.15 30.20 -6.69
N SER A 36 -2.15 30.94 -7.16
CA SER A 36 -2.21 32.39 -7.05
C SER A 36 -3.52 32.84 -6.40
N VAL A 37 -3.50 34.08 -5.90
CA VAL A 37 -4.68 34.75 -5.35
C VAL A 37 -4.72 36.21 -5.79
N ARG A 38 -5.88 36.71 -6.18
CA ARG A 38 -6.10 38.14 -6.45
C ARG A 38 -5.83 38.93 -5.18
N HIS A 39 -5.16 40.08 -5.29
CA HIS A 39 -4.89 40.90 -4.13
C HIS A 39 -6.22 41.45 -3.56
N PRO A 40 -6.51 41.26 -2.25
CA PRO A 40 -7.83 41.56 -1.68
C PRO A 40 -8.20 43.04 -1.75
N GLU A 41 -7.21 43.93 -1.64
CA GLU A 41 -7.41 45.39 -1.69
C GLU A 41 -7.07 46.03 -3.05
N ARG A 42 -6.35 45.31 -3.91
CA ARG A 42 -5.81 45.83 -5.18
C ARG A 42 -6.20 44.87 -6.31
N THR A 43 -7.45 44.92 -6.71
CA THR A 43 -8.02 43.91 -7.62
C THR A 43 -7.39 43.87 -9.01
N ASN A 44 -6.63 44.91 -9.38
CA ASN A 44 -5.80 44.98 -10.58
C ASN A 44 -4.45 44.24 -10.47
N THR A 45 -4.16 43.61 -9.33
CA THR A 45 -2.97 42.80 -9.10
C THR A 45 -3.31 41.44 -8.48
N PHE A 46 -2.37 40.50 -8.54
CA PHE A 46 -2.45 39.19 -7.92
C PHE A 46 -1.11 38.76 -7.33
N LEU A 47 -1.17 37.87 -6.36
CA LEU A 47 -0.05 37.34 -5.59
C LEU A 47 0.20 35.89 -6.01
N MET A 48 1.46 35.54 -6.25
CA MET A 48 1.87 34.20 -6.66
C MET A 48 3.32 33.95 -6.21
N PRO A 49 3.73 32.70 -5.92
CA PRO A 49 5.12 32.40 -5.63
C PRO A 49 6.07 32.86 -6.76
N ARG A 50 7.31 33.20 -6.39
CA ARG A 50 8.44 33.27 -7.33
C ARG A 50 8.70 31.88 -7.92
N ASN A 51 9.55 31.77 -8.93
CA ASN A 51 9.90 30.47 -9.53
C ASN A 51 10.65 29.59 -8.51
N MET A 52 9.92 28.75 -7.79
CA MET A 52 10.42 27.82 -6.77
C MET A 52 9.42 26.68 -6.54
N ALA A 53 9.82 25.60 -5.86
CA ALA A 53 8.85 24.56 -5.51
C ALA A 53 7.84 25.08 -4.45
N PRO A 54 6.52 24.83 -4.62
CA PRO A 54 5.49 25.24 -3.65
C PRO A 54 5.76 24.78 -2.21
N ALA A 55 6.40 23.63 -2.04
CA ALA A 55 6.79 23.06 -0.74
C ALA A 55 7.85 23.86 0.03
N LEU A 56 8.56 24.78 -0.64
CA LEU A 56 9.64 25.56 -0.04
C LEU A 56 9.19 26.98 0.34
N MET A 57 7.94 27.33 0.04
CA MET A 57 7.42 28.68 0.27
C MET A 57 7.24 28.91 1.77
N SER A 58 8.00 29.83 2.36
CA SER A 58 8.03 29.96 3.83
C SER A 58 7.76 31.37 4.32
N SER A 59 7.85 32.37 3.44
CA SER A 59 7.80 33.77 3.84
C SER A 59 7.17 34.68 2.79
N ARG A 60 6.89 35.93 3.16
CA ARG A 60 6.43 36.97 2.23
C ARG A 60 7.42 37.24 1.10
N ALA A 61 8.72 37.02 1.33
CA ALA A 61 9.77 37.25 0.34
C ALA A 61 9.71 36.24 -0.83
N ASP A 62 9.03 35.11 -0.65
CA ASP A 62 8.82 34.11 -1.68
C ASP A 62 7.64 34.42 -2.61
N ILE A 63 6.87 35.48 -2.32
CA ILE A 63 5.66 35.86 -3.05
C ILE A 63 5.93 37.10 -3.89
N VAL A 64 5.62 37.01 -5.18
CA VAL A 64 5.70 38.14 -6.12
C VAL A 64 4.30 38.64 -6.40
N GLU A 65 4.17 39.95 -6.53
CA GLU A 65 2.93 40.59 -6.95
C GLU A 65 3.01 40.95 -8.44
N TYR A 66 1.99 40.57 -9.19
CA TYR A 66 1.90 40.78 -10.64
C TYR A 66 0.67 41.62 -10.98
N ARG A 67 0.75 42.37 -12.07
CA ARG A 67 -0.39 43.10 -12.65
C ARG A 67 -1.29 42.12 -13.40
N VAL A 68 -2.61 42.25 -13.23
CA VAL A 68 -3.60 41.45 -13.98
C VAL A 68 -3.57 41.78 -15.47
N ASP A 69 -3.20 43.00 -15.84
CA ASP A 69 -3.26 43.47 -17.22
C ASP A 69 -2.25 42.78 -18.16
N ASP A 70 -1.03 42.54 -17.70
CA ASP A 70 0.06 42.02 -18.54
C ASP A 70 0.93 40.94 -17.88
N ALA A 71 0.59 40.54 -16.66
CA ALA A 71 1.40 39.65 -15.82
C ALA A 71 2.83 40.15 -15.57
N SER A 72 3.10 41.45 -15.72
CA SER A 72 4.37 42.04 -15.30
C SER A 72 4.43 42.13 -13.77
N PRO A 73 5.62 41.94 -13.15
CA PRO A 73 5.75 42.14 -11.71
C PRO A 73 5.53 43.62 -11.38
N VAL A 74 4.82 43.89 -10.28
CA VAL A 74 4.58 45.25 -9.81
C VAL A 74 5.89 45.94 -9.41
N ASP A 75 6.78 45.19 -8.76
CA ASP A 75 8.16 45.59 -8.48
C ASP A 75 9.08 44.97 -9.55
N PRO A 76 9.69 45.79 -10.44
CA PRO A 76 10.60 45.31 -11.48
C PRO A 76 11.85 44.59 -10.97
N THR A 77 12.19 44.76 -9.69
CA THR A 77 13.35 44.10 -9.04
C THR A 77 13.00 42.73 -8.44
N SER A 78 11.73 42.31 -8.55
CA SER A 78 11.27 41.01 -8.04
C SER A 78 12.06 39.85 -8.67
N PRO A 79 12.27 38.75 -7.92
CA PRO A 79 12.83 37.53 -8.47
C PRO A 79 12.04 37.00 -9.68
N PRO A 80 12.68 36.24 -10.59
CA PRO A 80 11.98 35.65 -11.73
C PRO A 80 10.75 34.83 -11.32
N GLY A 81 9.64 35.10 -11.99
CA GLY A 81 8.38 34.36 -11.83
C GLY A 81 8.29 33.11 -12.69
N TYR A 82 7.23 32.33 -12.48
CA TYR A 82 6.87 31.27 -13.43
C TYR A 82 6.62 31.87 -14.81
N VAL A 83 7.06 31.13 -15.84
CA VAL A 83 6.81 31.47 -17.23
C VAL A 83 5.30 31.54 -17.51
N GLU A 84 4.52 30.70 -16.84
CA GLU A 84 3.09 30.48 -17.11
C GLU A 84 2.15 31.33 -16.28
N ARG A 85 2.68 32.38 -15.65
CA ARG A 85 1.89 33.40 -14.94
C ARG A 85 0.75 34.02 -15.77
N PHE A 86 0.84 33.93 -17.10
CA PHE A 86 -0.19 34.37 -18.04
C PHE A 86 -1.50 33.56 -17.95
N ILE A 87 -1.45 32.32 -17.45
CA ILE A 87 -2.66 31.54 -17.12
C ILE A 87 -3.50 32.33 -16.11
N HIS A 88 -2.84 32.80 -15.05
CA HIS A 88 -3.48 33.49 -13.92
C HIS A 88 -3.97 34.88 -14.31
N SER A 89 -3.11 35.67 -14.96
CA SER A 89 -3.47 37.05 -15.34
C SER A 89 -4.67 37.10 -16.28
N GLU A 90 -4.72 36.23 -17.30
CA GLU A 90 -5.80 36.24 -18.29
C GLU A 90 -7.11 35.68 -17.73
N ILE A 91 -7.06 34.71 -16.80
CA ILE A 91 -8.24 34.28 -16.03
C ILE A 91 -8.76 35.43 -15.16
N TYR A 92 -7.89 36.09 -14.39
CA TYR A 92 -8.30 37.22 -13.55
C TYR A 92 -8.81 38.41 -14.36
N LYS A 93 -8.29 38.63 -15.57
CA LYS A 93 -8.75 39.68 -16.47
C LYS A 93 -10.15 39.38 -17.01
N ARG A 94 -10.42 38.12 -17.37
CA ARG A 94 -11.71 37.70 -17.92
C ARG A 94 -12.81 37.56 -16.86
N TYR A 95 -12.46 37.10 -15.66
CA TYR A 95 -13.41 36.81 -14.58
C TYR A 95 -13.09 37.62 -13.31
N PRO A 96 -13.64 38.83 -13.15
CA PRO A 96 -13.41 39.68 -11.97
C PRO A 96 -13.81 39.05 -10.63
N GLU A 97 -14.80 38.16 -10.64
CA GLU A 97 -15.33 37.43 -9.48
C GLU A 97 -14.42 36.30 -8.99
N ILE A 98 -13.46 35.87 -9.81
CA ILE A 98 -12.49 34.84 -9.45
C ILE A 98 -11.34 35.45 -8.68
N HIS A 99 -11.04 34.83 -7.53
CA HIS A 99 -10.06 35.34 -6.58
C HIS A 99 -8.88 34.39 -6.39
N SER A 100 -8.96 33.12 -6.83
CA SER A 100 -7.85 32.18 -6.75
C SER A 100 -7.80 31.29 -7.98
N VAL A 101 -6.58 30.98 -8.42
CA VAL A 101 -6.31 30.12 -9.56
C VAL A 101 -5.20 29.15 -9.21
N ILE A 102 -5.37 27.87 -9.56
CA ILE A 102 -4.35 26.82 -9.45
C ILE A 102 -4.03 26.31 -10.83
N HIS A 103 -2.74 26.18 -11.13
CA HIS A 103 -2.24 25.44 -12.27
C HIS A 103 -1.43 24.23 -11.77
N SER A 104 -1.74 23.04 -12.27
CA SER A 104 -1.22 21.77 -11.74
C SER A 104 -0.90 20.78 -12.86
N HIS A 105 0.16 19.99 -12.64
CA HIS A 105 0.62 18.91 -13.51
C HIS A 105 0.28 17.52 -12.93
N SER A 106 -0.77 17.41 -12.11
CA SER A 106 -1.07 16.16 -11.40
C SER A 106 -1.23 14.98 -12.38
N PRO A 107 -0.47 13.88 -12.22
CA PRO A 107 -0.49 12.76 -13.15
C PRO A 107 -1.83 12.02 -13.17
N ALA A 108 -2.67 12.20 -12.13
CA ALA A 108 -4.01 11.63 -12.07
C ALA A 108 -4.92 12.14 -13.20
N LEU A 109 -4.69 13.36 -13.71
CA LEU A 109 -5.52 13.97 -14.75
C LEU A 109 -4.98 13.78 -16.16
N LEU A 110 -3.68 13.55 -16.32
CA LEU A 110 -3.03 13.43 -17.63
C LEU A 110 -3.76 12.46 -18.59
N PRO A 111 -4.20 11.25 -18.17
CA PRO A 111 -4.94 10.35 -19.06
C PRO A 111 -6.20 10.97 -19.67
N PHE A 112 -6.96 11.74 -18.89
CA PHE A 112 -8.20 12.40 -19.35
C PHE A 112 -7.93 13.54 -20.32
N THR A 113 -6.69 14.04 -20.39
CA THR A 113 -6.31 15.11 -21.31
C THR A 113 -5.92 14.61 -22.71
N ILE A 114 -5.61 13.31 -22.86
CA ILE A 114 -5.04 12.76 -24.12
C ILE A 114 -5.79 11.55 -24.69
N THR A 115 -6.68 10.90 -23.93
CA THR A 115 -7.32 9.64 -24.35
C THR A 115 -8.69 9.82 -25.02
N GLY A 116 -9.28 11.02 -24.94
CA GLY A 116 -10.66 11.27 -25.39
C GLY A 116 -11.74 10.78 -24.41
N VAL A 117 -11.34 10.16 -23.28
CA VAL A 117 -12.26 9.85 -22.18
C VAL A 117 -12.59 11.14 -21.42
N GLU A 118 -13.87 11.47 -21.33
CA GLU A 118 -14.31 12.65 -20.58
C GLU A 118 -14.20 12.44 -19.07
N LEU A 119 -13.62 13.42 -18.37
CA LEU A 119 -13.67 13.46 -16.91
C LEU A 119 -15.10 13.81 -16.46
N ARG A 120 -15.67 12.98 -15.59
CA ARG A 120 -17.05 13.09 -15.09
C ARG A 120 -17.09 12.99 -13.58
N PRO A 121 -18.03 13.63 -12.89
CA PRO A 121 -18.16 13.53 -11.44
C PRO A 121 -18.59 12.10 -11.05
N CYS A 122 -17.67 11.36 -10.46
CA CYS A 122 -17.86 10.01 -9.90
C CYS A 122 -17.99 10.04 -8.37
N VAL A 123 -17.50 11.09 -7.71
CA VAL A 123 -17.64 11.29 -6.25
C VAL A 123 -18.45 12.54 -5.95
N HIS A 124 -19.30 12.47 -4.92
CA HIS A 124 -20.20 13.58 -4.56
C HIS A 124 -19.46 14.91 -4.28
N MET A 125 -18.26 14.84 -3.69
CA MET A 125 -17.42 16.01 -3.42
C MET A 125 -16.90 16.71 -4.68
N ALA A 126 -16.93 16.02 -5.83
CA ALA A 126 -16.52 16.54 -7.13
C ALA A 126 -17.71 17.06 -7.96
N GLY A 127 -18.90 17.24 -7.36
CA GLY A 127 -20.08 17.73 -8.07
C GLY A 127 -19.90 19.09 -8.76
N PHE A 128 -18.98 19.93 -8.28
CA PHE A 128 -18.64 21.23 -8.89
C PHE A 128 -18.02 21.12 -10.30
N ILE A 129 -17.55 19.92 -10.68
CA ILE A 129 -17.01 19.63 -12.01
C ILE A 129 -18.10 19.79 -13.09
N GLY A 130 -19.36 19.54 -12.72
CA GLY A 130 -20.49 19.58 -13.65
C GLY A 130 -20.49 18.41 -14.63
N ASN A 131 -21.27 18.52 -15.71
CA ASN A 131 -21.50 17.41 -16.63
C ASN A 131 -20.35 17.16 -17.62
N ARG A 132 -19.48 18.16 -17.83
CA ARG A 132 -18.37 18.09 -18.79
C ARG A 132 -17.23 19.01 -18.37
N VAL A 133 -16.00 18.50 -18.49
CA VAL A 133 -14.78 19.29 -18.30
C VAL A 133 -14.16 19.62 -19.65
N PRO A 134 -13.99 20.91 -19.99
CA PRO A 134 -13.31 21.32 -21.21
C PRO A 134 -11.85 20.85 -21.23
N VAL A 135 -11.36 20.49 -22.42
CA VAL A 135 -9.95 20.17 -22.66
C VAL A 135 -9.42 21.22 -23.63
N PHE A 136 -8.43 21.99 -23.18
CA PHE A 136 -7.71 22.96 -23.98
C PHE A 136 -6.49 22.32 -24.64
N ASP A 137 -6.37 22.41 -25.96
CA ASP A 137 -5.15 22.04 -26.70
C ASP A 137 -4.45 23.31 -27.18
N VAL A 138 -3.33 23.64 -26.52
CA VAL A 138 -2.50 24.79 -26.87
C VAL A 138 -1.92 24.69 -28.28
N ALA A 139 -1.76 23.47 -28.81
CA ALA A 139 -1.18 23.24 -30.13
C ALA A 139 -2.02 23.86 -31.26
N GLU A 140 -3.34 24.02 -31.04
CA GLU A 140 -4.26 24.65 -31.99
C GLU A 140 -4.03 26.17 -32.11
N PHE A 141 -3.32 26.77 -31.15
CA PHE A 141 -3.15 28.22 -31.05
C PHE A 141 -1.70 28.68 -31.25
N TYR A 142 -0.77 27.79 -31.59
CA TYR A 142 0.60 28.18 -31.88
C TYR A 142 0.71 29.01 -33.17
N CYS A 143 1.56 30.03 -33.14
CA CYS A 143 2.08 30.72 -34.32
C CYS A 143 3.55 30.36 -34.57
N GLU A 144 4.14 30.86 -35.66
CA GLU A 144 5.51 30.50 -36.08
C GLU A 144 6.57 30.88 -35.03
N GLU A 145 6.30 31.91 -34.23
CA GLU A 145 7.21 32.45 -33.23
C GLU A 145 7.12 31.74 -31.86
N ASP A 146 6.12 30.88 -31.65
CA ASP A 146 5.93 30.20 -30.37
C ASP A 146 6.87 29.00 -30.22
N VAL A 147 7.37 28.82 -28.99
CA VAL A 147 8.02 27.58 -28.57
C VAL A 147 6.95 26.51 -28.37
N ARG A 148 7.09 25.38 -29.06
CA ARG A 148 6.11 24.26 -29.03
C ARG A 148 6.39 23.29 -27.89
N ASP A 149 6.26 23.74 -26.65
CA ASP A 149 6.57 22.97 -25.44
C ASP A 149 5.39 22.74 -24.49
N LEU A 150 4.17 23.02 -24.99
CA LEU A 150 2.88 22.90 -24.30
C LEU A 150 2.62 23.96 -23.20
N LEU A 151 3.56 24.88 -22.99
CA LEU A 151 3.46 25.90 -21.95
C LEU A 151 2.69 27.15 -22.40
N ILE A 152 2.04 27.81 -21.45
CA ILE A 152 1.30 29.06 -21.68
C ILE A 152 2.23 30.26 -21.44
N ARG A 153 3.07 30.53 -22.44
CA ARG A 153 4.20 31.47 -22.33
C ARG A 153 3.86 32.95 -22.53
N ASN A 154 2.65 33.27 -22.97
CA ASN A 154 2.26 34.65 -23.30
C ASN A 154 0.76 34.88 -23.11
N GLN A 155 0.36 36.17 -23.14
CA GLN A 155 -1.02 36.60 -22.94
C GLN A 155 -1.98 36.04 -24.00
N ARG A 156 -1.54 35.87 -25.24
CA ARG A 156 -2.39 35.35 -26.33
C ARG A 156 -2.82 33.91 -26.03
N LEU A 157 -1.87 33.05 -25.66
CA LEU A 157 -2.17 31.66 -25.27
C LEU A 157 -3.01 31.62 -23.98
N GLY A 158 -2.70 32.46 -22.98
CA GLY A 158 -3.50 32.57 -21.75
C GLY A 158 -4.94 33.04 -22.00
N LYS A 159 -5.15 33.93 -22.98
CA LYS A 159 -6.47 34.39 -23.39
C LYS A 159 -7.30 33.28 -24.03
N TYR A 160 -6.68 32.38 -24.80
CA TYR A 160 -7.39 31.22 -25.34
C TYR A 160 -7.73 30.19 -24.26
N LEU A 161 -6.78 29.87 -23.37
CA LEU A 161 -7.05 28.98 -22.23
C LEU A 161 -8.19 29.50 -21.35
N SER A 162 -8.18 30.78 -20.99
CA SER A 162 -9.22 31.36 -20.12
C SER A 162 -10.60 31.40 -20.77
N ALA A 163 -10.69 31.36 -22.10
CA ALA A 163 -11.96 31.25 -22.82
C ALA A 163 -12.61 29.87 -22.64
N CYS A 164 -11.83 28.81 -22.42
CA CYS A 164 -12.35 27.46 -22.18
C CYS A 164 -13.11 27.33 -20.85
N PHE A 165 -13.02 28.31 -19.96
CA PHE A 165 -13.81 28.36 -18.74
C PHE A 165 -15.25 28.85 -18.99
N GLU A 166 -15.57 29.44 -20.14
CA GLU A 166 -16.91 29.94 -20.45
C GLU A 166 -17.91 28.78 -20.56
N GLY A 167 -19.01 28.84 -19.80
CA GLY A 167 -20.10 27.87 -19.82
C GLY A 167 -21.40 28.42 -20.43
N SER A 168 -22.49 27.66 -20.34
CA SER A 168 -23.82 28.09 -20.80
C SER A 168 -24.49 29.03 -19.79
N GLU A 169 -25.26 30.02 -20.25
CA GLU A 169 -26.14 30.88 -19.43
C GLU A 169 -25.49 31.45 -18.15
N ASN A 170 -24.52 32.37 -18.29
CA ASN A 170 -23.84 33.06 -17.19
C ASN A 170 -23.20 32.12 -16.14
N SER A 171 -22.74 30.94 -16.57
CA SER A 171 -21.94 30.04 -15.76
C SER A 171 -20.55 29.85 -16.34
N TYR A 172 -19.62 29.39 -15.50
CA TYR A 172 -18.28 29.03 -15.92
C TYR A 172 -17.92 27.65 -15.36
N HIS A 173 -17.08 26.93 -16.11
CA HIS A 173 -16.51 25.67 -15.65
C HIS A 173 -15.58 25.94 -14.46
N SER A 174 -15.54 25.05 -13.47
CA SER A 174 -14.61 25.22 -12.34
C SER A 174 -13.19 24.72 -12.66
N VAL A 175 -13.07 23.89 -13.70
CA VAL A 175 -11.87 23.15 -14.08
C VAL A 175 -11.75 23.14 -15.59
N VAL A 176 -10.53 23.34 -16.10
CA VAL A 176 -10.18 23.09 -17.50
C VAL A 176 -8.94 22.18 -17.54
N LEU A 177 -9.01 21.11 -18.32
CA LEU A 177 -7.87 20.24 -18.58
C LEU A 177 -7.01 20.83 -19.71
N MET A 178 -5.72 20.59 -19.66
CA MET A 178 -4.75 21.05 -20.66
C MET A 178 -4.07 19.83 -21.28
N ARG A 179 -4.28 19.62 -22.58
CA ARG A 179 -3.86 18.41 -23.30
C ARG A 179 -2.36 18.16 -23.14
N GLY A 180 -2.00 17.02 -22.54
CA GLY A 180 -0.62 16.59 -22.36
C GLY A 180 0.18 17.42 -21.35
N HIS A 181 -0.47 18.32 -20.61
CA HIS A 181 0.19 19.29 -19.75
C HIS A 181 -0.31 19.20 -18.30
N GLY A 182 -1.62 19.28 -18.08
CA GLY A 182 -2.15 19.30 -16.72
C GLY A 182 -3.58 19.79 -16.63
N PHE A 183 -3.89 20.60 -15.62
CA PHE A 183 -5.19 21.24 -15.47
C PHE A 183 -5.10 22.56 -14.72
N THR A 184 -6.12 23.40 -14.91
CA THR A 184 -6.29 24.68 -14.23
C THR A 184 -7.63 24.71 -13.52
N VAL A 185 -7.65 25.24 -12.30
CA VAL A 185 -8.83 25.36 -11.45
C VAL A 185 -9.01 26.81 -11.02
N ILE A 186 -10.28 27.24 -10.95
CA ILE A 186 -10.66 28.57 -10.45
C ILE A 186 -11.53 28.47 -9.20
N GLY A 187 -11.46 29.47 -8.32
CA GLY A 187 -12.28 29.58 -7.12
C GLY A 187 -12.47 31.01 -6.63
N GLY A 188 -13.49 31.22 -5.80
CA GLY A 188 -13.77 32.49 -5.12
C GLY A 188 -12.85 32.79 -3.93
N GLY A 189 -11.94 31.86 -3.60
CA GLY A 189 -10.90 32.00 -2.58
C GLY A 189 -9.90 30.85 -2.67
N ILE A 190 -8.83 30.93 -1.88
CA ILE A 190 -7.75 29.92 -1.89
C ILE A 190 -8.30 28.58 -1.45
N GLU A 191 -9.08 28.56 -0.38
CA GLU A 191 -9.63 27.37 0.25
C GLU A 191 -10.54 26.61 -0.71
N GLU A 192 -11.41 27.34 -1.42
CA GLU A 192 -12.28 26.76 -2.44
C GLU A 192 -11.48 26.21 -3.62
N CYS A 193 -10.47 26.97 -4.09
CA CYS A 193 -9.65 26.54 -5.22
C CYS A 193 -8.84 25.27 -4.86
N VAL A 194 -8.28 25.21 -3.66
CA VAL A 194 -7.55 24.05 -3.13
C VAL A 194 -8.47 22.84 -3.00
N PHE A 195 -9.66 23.03 -2.43
CA PHE A 195 -10.70 21.99 -2.36
C PHE A 195 -11.01 21.42 -3.74
N ARG A 196 -11.29 22.30 -4.71
CA ARG A 196 -11.63 21.90 -6.07
C ARG A 196 -10.49 21.12 -6.71
N ALA A 197 -9.24 21.59 -6.59
CA ALA A 197 -8.09 20.91 -7.18
C ALA A 197 -7.85 19.51 -6.61
N ILE A 198 -7.94 19.34 -5.29
CA ILE A 198 -7.78 18.03 -4.64
C ILE A 198 -8.88 17.06 -5.09
N TYR A 199 -10.14 17.48 -5.03
CA TYR A 199 -11.25 16.59 -5.36
C TYR A 199 -11.40 16.35 -6.87
N THR A 200 -10.88 17.22 -7.73
CA THR A 200 -10.73 16.93 -9.16
C THR A 200 -9.76 15.77 -9.39
N ALA A 201 -8.60 15.78 -8.74
CA ALA A 201 -7.64 14.68 -8.85
C ALA A 201 -8.15 13.38 -8.24
N GLU A 202 -8.81 13.46 -7.08
CA GLU A 202 -9.39 12.29 -6.45
C GLU A 202 -10.51 11.66 -7.29
N ASN A 203 -11.38 12.49 -7.84
CA ASN A 203 -12.40 12.04 -8.77
C ASN A 203 -11.81 11.33 -10.00
N ALA A 204 -10.73 11.89 -10.56
CA ALA A 204 -10.04 11.27 -11.69
C ALA A 204 -9.48 9.89 -11.34
N ARG A 205 -8.87 9.72 -10.16
CA ARG A 205 -8.39 8.42 -9.68
C ARG A 205 -9.52 7.40 -9.56
N VAL A 206 -10.66 7.81 -8.97
CA VAL A 206 -11.85 6.96 -8.84
C VAL A 206 -12.40 6.58 -10.21
N GLN A 207 -12.52 7.53 -11.14
CA GLN A 207 -13.01 7.26 -12.48
C GLN A 207 -12.06 6.32 -13.25
N THR A 208 -10.74 6.52 -13.16
CA THR A 208 -9.76 5.60 -13.77
C THR A 208 -9.89 4.21 -13.19
N ALA A 209 -9.95 4.06 -11.86
CA ALA A 209 -10.13 2.77 -11.21
C ALA A 209 -11.46 2.11 -11.65
N SER A 210 -12.54 2.87 -11.75
CA SER A 210 -13.83 2.38 -12.24
C SER A 210 -13.77 1.89 -13.67
N LEU A 211 -13.09 2.61 -14.57
CA LEU A 211 -12.91 2.19 -15.96
C LEU A 211 -12.05 0.92 -16.06
N THR A 212 -11.00 0.81 -15.23
CA THR A 212 -10.17 -0.40 -15.15
C THR A 212 -10.97 -1.60 -14.63
N LEU A 213 -11.78 -1.41 -13.58
CA LEU A 213 -12.67 -2.46 -13.06
C LEU A 213 -13.72 -2.89 -14.09
N GLN A 214 -14.29 -1.93 -14.83
CA GLN A 214 -15.24 -2.22 -15.90
C GLN A 214 -14.62 -3.07 -17.02
N LEU A 215 -13.41 -2.72 -17.46
CA LEU A 215 -12.66 -3.49 -18.45
C LEU A 215 -12.32 -4.89 -17.93
N ALA A 216 -11.95 -5.02 -16.66
CA ALA A 216 -11.65 -6.31 -16.03
C ALA A 216 -12.89 -7.20 -15.89
N ALA A 217 -14.06 -6.61 -15.63
CA ALA A 217 -15.33 -7.33 -15.48
C ALA A 217 -15.94 -7.82 -16.81
N GLY A 218 -15.34 -7.51 -17.96
CA GLY A 218 -15.86 -7.90 -19.29
C GLY A 218 -17.22 -7.27 -19.63
N THR A 219 -17.64 -6.26 -18.88
CA THR A 219 -18.92 -5.57 -19.11
C THR A 219 -18.71 -4.41 -20.07
N ALA A 220 -19.64 -4.25 -21.02
CA ALA A 220 -19.70 -3.07 -21.87
C ALA A 220 -19.70 -1.79 -21.01
N PRO A 221 -19.20 -0.64 -21.53
CA PRO A 221 -19.25 0.64 -20.82
C PRO A 221 -20.65 0.88 -20.27
N LEU A 222 -20.76 1.46 -19.06
CA LEU A 222 -22.05 1.80 -18.49
C LEU A 222 -22.73 2.73 -19.51
N LYS A 223 -23.76 2.22 -20.20
CA LYS A 223 -24.57 3.05 -21.08
C LYS A 223 -25.33 4.01 -20.18
N ASN A 224 -25.09 5.30 -20.35
CA ASN A 224 -25.98 6.31 -19.80
C ASN A 224 -27.40 6.02 -20.31
N ASN A 225 -28.34 5.75 -19.38
CA ASN A 225 -29.80 5.70 -19.53
C ASN A 225 -30.55 4.35 -19.43
N ASP A 226 -29.95 3.23 -19.01
CA ASP A 226 -30.79 2.07 -18.64
C ASP A 226 -31.31 2.25 -17.19
N PRO A 227 -32.65 2.19 -16.97
CA PRO A 227 -33.23 2.38 -15.65
C PRO A 227 -32.87 1.18 -14.76
N VAL A 228 -32.42 1.48 -13.54
CA VAL A 228 -32.36 0.48 -12.47
C VAL A 228 -33.80 0.04 -12.21
N VAL A 229 -34.13 -1.15 -12.70
CA VAL A 229 -35.34 -1.95 -12.46
C VAL A 229 -36.49 -1.21 -11.76
N GLY A 230 -37.47 -0.81 -12.58
CA GLY A 230 -38.88 -0.73 -12.19
C GLY A 230 -39.31 0.47 -11.35
N HIS A 231 -39.26 1.68 -11.90
CA HIS A 231 -40.27 2.72 -11.64
C HIS A 231 -40.28 3.71 -12.83
N GLU A 232 -41.48 4.09 -13.26
CA GLU A 232 -41.74 4.95 -14.41
C GLU A 232 -40.93 6.26 -14.39
N THR A 233 -40.44 6.64 -15.57
CA THR A 233 -39.73 7.89 -15.84
C THR A 233 -40.60 9.10 -15.48
N MET A 234 -40.23 9.83 -14.43
CA MET A 234 -40.53 11.25 -14.35
C MET A 234 -39.33 12.03 -14.88
N GLU A 235 -39.51 12.76 -15.98
CA GLU A 235 -38.63 13.85 -16.37
C GLU A 235 -38.62 14.89 -15.24
N VAL A 236 -37.56 14.90 -14.42
CA VAL A 236 -37.31 16.01 -13.52
C VAL A 236 -36.59 17.08 -14.33
N SER A 237 -37.36 18.03 -14.85
CA SER A 237 -36.81 19.32 -15.29
C SER A 237 -36.20 20.00 -14.06
N CYS A 238 -34.87 19.98 -13.91
CA CYS A 238 -34.19 20.84 -12.94
C CYS A 238 -34.37 22.29 -13.39
N ARG A 239 -35.41 22.95 -12.85
CA ARG A 239 -35.46 24.41 -12.83
C ARG A 239 -34.30 24.92 -11.97
N PRO A 240 -33.61 26.01 -12.34
CA PRO A 240 -32.54 26.58 -11.54
C PRO A 240 -33.16 27.26 -10.31
N SER A 241 -33.34 26.51 -9.22
CA SER A 241 -33.63 27.12 -7.93
C SER A 241 -32.32 27.62 -7.33
N ARG A 242 -32.21 28.95 -7.19
CA ARG A 242 -31.29 29.61 -6.26
C ARG A 242 -31.56 29.10 -4.83
N GLN A 243 -31.02 27.95 -4.48
CA GLN A 243 -30.73 27.60 -3.10
C GLN A 243 -29.22 27.37 -3.05
N GLN A 244 -28.50 28.39 -2.57
CA GLN A 244 -27.15 28.21 -2.06
C GLN A 244 -27.22 27.07 -1.03
N PHE A 245 -26.75 25.88 -1.40
CA PHE A 245 -26.18 24.98 -0.42
C PHE A 245 -25.18 25.81 0.39
N ASN A 246 -25.29 25.81 1.71
CA ASN A 246 -24.43 26.61 2.60
C ASN A 246 -22.96 26.22 2.39
N VAL A 247 -22.30 26.89 1.43
CA VAL A 247 -20.89 26.69 1.00
C VAL A 247 -19.92 26.86 2.18
N PHE A 248 -20.32 27.65 3.18
CA PHE A 248 -19.54 27.89 4.40
C PHE A 248 -19.26 26.63 5.22
N TYR A 249 -20.16 25.64 5.29
CA TYR A 249 -19.90 24.42 6.07
C TYR A 249 -19.13 23.35 5.29
N SER A 250 -19.18 23.36 3.95
CA SER A 250 -18.60 22.28 3.12
C SER A 250 -17.11 22.42 2.82
N ILE A 251 -16.55 23.64 2.86
CA ILE A 251 -15.11 23.88 2.54
C ILE A 251 -14.28 24.02 3.84
N ASP A 252 -14.84 24.62 4.89
CA ASP A 252 -14.15 24.86 6.16
C ASP A 252 -13.67 23.57 6.84
N ALA A 253 -14.50 22.52 6.84
CA ALA A 253 -14.17 21.26 7.48
C ALA A 253 -13.01 20.54 6.75
N PRO A 254 -13.04 20.37 5.41
CA PRO A 254 -11.88 19.90 4.65
C PRO A 254 -10.64 20.75 4.87
N TRP A 255 -10.75 22.08 4.78
CA TRP A 255 -9.62 23.00 4.95
C TRP A 255 -8.95 22.86 6.30
N LYS A 256 -9.72 22.84 7.39
CA LYS A 256 -9.20 22.59 8.75
C LYS A 256 -8.57 21.19 8.87
N GLY A 257 -9.18 20.18 8.23
CA GLY A 257 -8.63 18.82 8.17
C GLY A 257 -7.29 18.75 7.43
N PHE A 258 -7.12 19.50 6.34
CA PHE A 258 -5.86 19.60 5.62
C PHE A 258 -4.77 20.27 6.47
N LEU A 259 -5.09 21.34 7.20
CA LEU A 259 -4.15 22.01 8.10
C LEU A 259 -3.67 21.14 9.27
N VAL A 260 -4.53 20.29 9.83
CA VAL A 260 -4.15 19.35 10.91
C VAL A 260 -3.09 18.36 10.43
N ARG A 261 -3.17 17.91 9.17
CA ARG A 261 -2.17 17.03 8.55
C ARG A 261 -0.86 17.74 8.18
N ASP A 262 -0.84 19.05 8.13
CA ASP A 262 0.36 19.85 7.85
C ASP A 262 1.12 20.17 9.17
N ILE A 263 0.40 20.54 10.23
CA ILE A 263 1.00 21.04 11.50
C ILE A 263 1.40 19.92 12.48
N LEU A 264 0.65 18.81 12.56
CA LEU A 264 0.83 17.80 13.63
C LEU A 264 1.51 16.51 13.20
N THR A 265 1.54 16.21 11.90
CA THR A 265 2.10 14.95 11.39
C THR A 265 3.61 14.83 11.54
N PRO A 266 4.43 15.90 11.46
CA PRO A 266 5.85 15.80 11.75
C PRO A 266 6.14 15.46 13.23
N PHE A 267 5.25 15.79 14.16
CA PHE A 267 5.43 15.52 15.59
C PHE A 267 4.93 14.14 16.01
N TYR A 268 3.88 13.61 15.37
CA TYR A 268 3.32 12.30 15.71
C TYR A 268 4.20 11.12 15.28
N ILE A 269 5.05 11.29 14.27
CA ILE A 269 5.92 10.22 13.75
C ILE A 269 7.27 10.15 14.49
N SER A 270 7.62 11.15 15.30
CA SER A 270 8.94 11.22 15.98
C SER A 270 8.94 10.85 17.47
N PHE A 271 7.79 10.55 18.09
CA PHE A 271 7.69 10.36 19.55
C PHE A 271 7.25 8.96 20.03
N PHE A 272 7.28 7.94 19.18
CA PHE A 272 7.21 6.52 19.59
C PHE A 272 8.17 5.72 18.68
N PRO A 273 9.36 5.32 19.17
CA PRO A 273 9.45 4.16 20.06
C PRO A 273 10.62 4.26 21.06
N THR A 274 10.39 4.75 22.28
CA THR A 274 11.21 4.37 23.43
C THR A 274 10.39 4.65 24.69
N VAL A 275 10.31 3.67 25.59
CA VAL A 275 9.57 3.72 26.87
C VAL A 275 8.06 3.43 26.77
N LEU A 276 7.69 2.14 26.73
CA LEU A 276 6.72 1.59 27.70
C LEU A 276 6.80 0.05 27.75
N CYS A 277 7.89 -0.46 28.32
CA CYS A 277 7.82 -1.70 29.12
C CYS A 277 7.80 -1.26 30.59
N ALA A 278 6.61 -1.11 31.16
CA ALA A 278 6.39 -1.11 32.60
C ALA A 278 4.90 -1.37 32.85
N GLU A 279 4.61 -2.50 33.47
CA GLU A 279 3.31 -2.89 33.99
C GLU A 279 2.77 -1.83 34.96
N LEU A 280 1.53 -1.36 34.75
CA LEU A 280 0.69 -0.87 35.83
C LEU A 280 -0.77 -1.27 35.59
N ASN A 281 -1.19 -2.22 36.42
CA ASN A 281 -2.55 -2.69 36.63
C ASN A 281 -3.35 -1.61 37.36
N VAL A 282 -4.31 -0.92 36.71
CA VAL A 282 -5.40 -0.20 37.41
C VAL A 282 -6.67 -0.20 36.54
N ALA A 283 -7.77 -0.70 37.10
CA ALA A 283 -9.11 -0.72 36.52
C ALA A 283 -9.86 0.62 36.71
N GLY A 284 -10.59 1.10 35.70
CA GLY A 284 -11.52 2.26 35.79
C GLY A 284 -11.73 3.00 34.45
N PRO A 285 -12.88 3.69 34.23
CA PRO A 285 -13.44 3.91 32.89
C PRO A 285 -12.77 5.04 32.09
N ALA A 286 -12.85 4.89 30.77
CA ALA A 286 -12.23 5.69 29.73
C ALA A 286 -12.47 7.21 29.86
N ASN A 287 -11.37 7.98 29.81
CA ASN A 287 -11.38 9.41 29.50
C ASN A 287 -10.47 9.65 28.28
N ILE A 288 -11.07 10.15 27.20
CA ILE A 288 -10.38 10.63 26.00
C ILE A 288 -9.80 12.02 26.32
N LEU A 289 -8.47 12.16 26.28
CA LEU A 289 -7.79 13.46 26.40
C LEU A 289 -7.67 14.13 25.02
N LEU A 290 -8.35 15.26 24.84
CA LEU A 290 -8.21 16.15 23.69
C LEU A 290 -7.28 17.32 24.07
N PHE A 291 -6.12 17.43 23.42
CA PHE A 291 -5.21 18.56 23.61
C PHE A 291 -5.69 19.80 22.84
N ARG A 292 -5.88 20.92 23.54
CA ARG A 292 -6.10 22.25 22.97
C ARG A 292 -4.99 23.19 23.44
N ASN A 293 -4.19 23.69 22.49
CA ASN A 293 -3.23 24.80 22.53
C ASN A 293 -2.25 24.92 23.71
N LEU A 294 -0.97 24.69 23.41
CA LEU A 294 0.18 25.09 24.22
C LEU A 294 0.47 26.58 23.99
N THR A 295 0.00 27.44 24.90
CA THR A 295 0.64 28.68 25.41
C THR A 295 -0.46 29.56 26.02
N GLU A 296 -0.82 29.30 27.28
CA GLU A 296 -1.30 30.25 28.30
C GLU A 296 -1.95 29.44 29.45
N PHE A 297 -1.40 29.58 30.67
CA PHE A 297 -1.97 28.97 31.88
C PHE A 297 -2.96 29.95 32.50
N GLU A 298 -4.26 29.66 32.43
CA GLU A 298 -5.27 30.28 33.29
C GLU A 298 -5.98 29.18 34.09
N VAL A 299 -5.83 29.21 35.42
CA VAL A 299 -6.43 28.23 36.32
C VAL A 299 -7.85 28.69 36.68
N LEU A 300 -8.86 28.02 36.13
CA LEU A 300 -10.24 28.12 36.62
C LEU A 300 -10.51 27.05 37.69
N GLY A 301 -10.44 27.47 38.95
CA GLY A 301 -11.24 27.00 40.11
C GLY A 301 -11.25 25.51 40.51
N GLY A 302 -10.58 25.17 41.62
CA GLY A 302 -10.75 23.93 42.39
C GLY A 302 -9.85 23.90 43.66
N PRO A 303 -10.25 23.25 44.77
CA PRO A 303 -9.74 23.55 46.13
C PRO A 303 -8.34 22.98 46.43
N PRO A 304 -7.67 23.45 47.50
CA PRO A 304 -6.22 23.37 47.63
C PRO A 304 -5.77 22.04 48.23
N TYR A 305 -4.90 21.32 47.55
CA TYR A 305 -3.96 20.42 48.20
C TYR A 305 -2.55 20.74 47.71
N GLY A 306 -1.72 21.16 48.66
CA GLY A 306 -0.39 21.69 48.41
C GLY A 306 0.54 20.66 47.79
N PHE A 307 1.24 21.09 46.74
CA PHE A 307 2.42 20.40 46.23
C PHE A 307 3.57 21.41 46.16
N ASN A 308 4.68 21.07 46.80
CA ASN A 308 5.85 21.92 47.02
C ASN A 308 6.86 21.70 45.87
N PRO A 309 7.22 22.71 45.06
CA PRO A 309 8.15 22.54 43.94
C PRO A 309 9.58 22.85 44.39
N SER A 310 10.26 21.89 44.99
CA SER A 310 11.70 22.02 45.29
C SER A 310 12.45 20.69 45.23
N SER A 311 12.23 19.89 44.18
CA SER A 311 13.01 18.67 43.97
C SER A 311 13.02 18.15 42.53
N VAL A 312 13.49 18.93 41.55
CA VAL A 312 14.28 18.39 40.43
C VAL A 312 15.19 19.50 39.88
N GLY A 313 16.50 19.29 39.92
CA GLY A 313 17.50 20.25 39.46
C GLY A 313 17.58 20.35 37.93
N PHE A 314 17.57 21.59 37.44
CA PHE A 314 17.96 21.99 36.09
C PHE A 314 19.49 21.96 35.97
N SER A 315 20.08 20.88 35.44
CA SER A 315 21.45 20.90 34.90
C SER A 315 21.77 19.66 34.04
N SER A 316 21.30 19.63 32.79
CA SER A 316 21.91 18.74 31.76
C SER A 316 21.60 19.10 30.29
N PHE A 317 21.03 20.29 30.00
CA PHE A 317 20.66 20.66 28.63
C PHE A 317 21.77 21.34 27.81
N ALA A 318 22.97 21.55 28.37
CA ALA A 318 24.04 22.31 27.72
C ALA A 318 25.22 21.47 27.18
N SER A 319 25.15 20.13 27.18
CA SER A 319 26.28 19.29 26.73
C SER A 319 25.97 18.37 25.53
N ALA A 320 24.77 18.41 24.95
CA ALA A 320 24.39 17.56 23.81
C ALA A 320 24.35 18.30 22.45
N LEU A 321 24.65 19.60 22.40
CA LEU A 321 24.55 20.43 21.19
C LEU A 321 25.90 20.88 20.59
N ALA A 322 27.02 20.37 21.10
CA ALA A 322 28.36 20.77 20.67
C ALA A 322 29.16 19.70 19.88
N VAL A 323 28.53 18.62 19.41
CA VAL A 323 29.23 17.51 18.70
C VAL A 323 28.75 17.29 17.25
N LEU A 324 27.85 18.13 16.72
CA LEU A 324 27.30 17.96 15.35
C LEU A 324 27.60 19.09 14.37
N TRP A 325 28.57 19.97 14.65
CA TRP A 325 28.95 21.01 13.69
C TRP A 325 30.46 21.21 13.57
N ASP A 326 31.15 20.20 13.04
CA ASP A 326 32.44 20.44 12.40
C ASP A 326 32.78 19.32 11.39
N ARG A 327 32.70 19.61 10.08
CA ARG A 327 33.75 19.37 9.07
C ARG A 327 33.29 19.59 7.61
N PRO A 328 34.22 19.89 6.68
CA PRO A 328 34.01 20.76 5.53
C PRO A 328 33.67 20.05 4.21
N THR A 329 33.15 20.83 3.27
CA THR A 329 32.87 20.49 1.85
C THR A 329 34.10 20.05 1.06
N PRO A 330 34.00 19.04 0.16
CA PRO A 330 34.93 18.86 -0.94
C PRO A 330 34.30 19.13 -2.31
N THR A 331 35.00 19.98 -3.06
CA THR A 331 34.87 20.22 -4.50
C THR A 331 35.47 19.10 -5.35
N SER A 332 34.92 18.97 -6.56
CA SER A 332 35.48 18.40 -7.80
C SER A 332 35.30 16.90 -8.10
N ARG A 333 34.93 16.67 -9.37
CA ARG A 333 34.63 15.41 -10.06
C ARG A 333 35.88 14.54 -10.22
N GLN A 334 35.80 13.26 -9.88
CA GLN A 334 36.57 12.19 -10.53
C GLN A 334 35.73 10.89 -10.62
N ALA A 335 35.87 10.18 -11.73
CA ALA A 335 35.11 9.00 -12.14
C ALA A 335 35.34 7.78 -11.22
N PRO A 336 34.39 6.82 -11.13
CA PRO A 336 34.51 5.69 -10.21
C PRO A 336 35.56 4.69 -10.69
N VAL A 337 36.54 4.44 -9.82
CA VAL A 337 37.52 3.35 -9.92
C VAL A 337 36.85 2.06 -9.41
N SER A 338 36.98 0.99 -10.19
CA SER A 338 36.56 -0.38 -9.85
C SER A 338 37.29 -0.91 -8.61
N LEU A 339 36.56 -1.23 -7.55
CA LEU A 339 37.08 -2.00 -6.41
C LEU A 339 36.65 -3.46 -6.56
N SER A 340 37.63 -4.32 -6.79
CA SER A 340 37.50 -5.77 -6.74
C SER A 340 37.16 -6.22 -5.32
N ALA A 341 36.10 -7.01 -5.20
CA ALA A 341 35.73 -7.66 -3.95
C ALA A 341 36.81 -8.70 -3.58
N SER A 342 37.57 -8.45 -2.51
CA SER A 342 38.37 -9.46 -1.86
C SER A 342 37.47 -10.35 -1.01
N SER A 343 37.51 -11.65 -1.29
CA SER A 343 36.87 -12.73 -0.55
C SER A 343 37.22 -12.70 0.95
N ARG A 344 36.24 -12.38 1.78
CA ARG A 344 36.15 -12.93 3.15
C ARG A 344 35.07 -13.99 3.10
N GLY A 345 35.50 -15.25 3.15
CA GLY A 345 34.61 -16.39 3.26
C GLY A 345 33.92 -16.36 4.61
N ASP A 346 32.62 -16.05 4.60
CA ASP A 346 31.70 -16.43 5.66
C ASP A 346 31.21 -17.84 5.30
N THR A 347 31.91 -18.86 5.81
CA THR A 347 31.43 -20.25 5.70
C THR A 347 30.33 -20.45 6.73
N THR A 348 29.10 -20.04 6.41
CA THR A 348 27.92 -20.59 7.05
C THR A 348 27.92 -22.09 6.74
N MET A 349 28.33 -22.92 7.71
CA MET A 349 28.30 -24.38 7.58
C MET A 349 26.84 -24.80 7.34
N SER A 350 26.58 -25.44 6.19
CA SER A 350 25.27 -26.04 5.91
C SER A 350 24.91 -27.04 7.02
N PRO A 351 23.63 -27.14 7.40
CA PRO A 351 23.22 -28.06 8.46
C PRO A 351 23.53 -29.51 8.08
N SER A 352 23.81 -30.35 9.08
CA SER A 352 24.18 -31.75 8.82
C SER A 352 22.96 -32.67 8.63
N TRP A 353 21.74 -32.16 8.86
CA TRP A 353 20.51 -32.94 8.78
C TRP A 353 19.99 -33.04 7.33
N THR A 354 19.21 -34.08 7.07
CA THR A 354 18.60 -34.36 5.77
C THR A 354 17.07 -34.40 5.81
N HIS A 355 16.48 -34.90 6.90
CA HIS A 355 15.04 -35.06 7.08
C HIS A 355 14.67 -34.55 8.49
N LEU A 356 14.59 -33.23 8.63
CA LEU A 356 14.36 -32.58 9.92
C LEU A 356 12.89 -32.62 10.33
N VAL A 357 12.65 -32.88 11.61
CA VAL A 357 11.35 -32.84 12.26
C VAL A 357 11.47 -31.95 13.49
N ARG A 358 10.56 -30.98 13.63
CA ARG A 358 10.35 -30.27 14.90
C ARG A 358 9.22 -30.96 15.63
N PHE A 359 9.42 -31.35 16.89
CA PHE A 359 8.51 -32.25 17.57
C PHE A 359 8.48 -32.03 19.09
N ILE A 360 7.38 -32.42 19.73
CA ILE A 360 7.33 -32.62 21.17
C ILE A 360 7.78 -34.05 21.46
N ALA A 361 8.78 -34.21 22.32
CA ALA A 361 9.31 -35.51 22.69
C ALA A 361 8.47 -36.21 23.76
N THR A 362 8.37 -37.54 23.69
CA THR A 362 7.68 -38.35 24.71
C THR A 362 8.47 -38.40 26.02
N GLU A 363 9.79 -38.32 25.95
CA GLU A 363 10.71 -38.48 27.09
C GLU A 363 10.60 -37.35 28.10
N ASP A 364 10.53 -36.10 27.63
CA ASP A 364 10.59 -34.92 28.49
C ASP A 364 9.49 -33.90 28.21
N ASN A 365 8.63 -34.15 27.21
CA ASN A 365 7.50 -33.31 26.86
C ASN A 365 7.91 -31.88 26.41
N HIS A 366 9.17 -31.70 25.99
CA HIS A 366 9.68 -30.45 25.44
C HIS A 366 9.77 -30.50 23.91
N ILE A 367 9.93 -29.32 23.30
CA ILE A 367 10.13 -29.18 21.86
C ILE A 367 11.60 -29.42 21.51
N HIS A 368 11.84 -30.27 20.53
CA HIS A 368 13.16 -30.59 20.01
C HIS A 368 13.18 -30.55 18.47
N LEU A 369 14.39 -30.53 17.92
CA LEU A 369 14.64 -30.82 16.51
C LEU A 369 15.23 -32.22 16.40
N GLY A 370 14.87 -32.98 15.37
CA GLY A 370 15.38 -34.32 15.17
C GLY A 370 15.43 -34.71 13.71
N GLN A 371 16.29 -35.68 13.36
CA GLN A 371 16.36 -36.28 12.04
C GLN A 371 15.68 -37.65 12.05
N LEU A 372 14.85 -37.95 11.06
CA LEU A 372 14.25 -39.29 10.90
C LEU A 372 15.32 -40.40 10.89
N VAL A 373 15.13 -41.41 11.75
CA VAL A 373 15.95 -42.63 11.73
C VAL A 373 15.60 -43.49 10.49
N SER A 374 14.32 -43.53 10.12
CA SER A 374 13.81 -44.32 8.99
C SER A 374 13.16 -43.39 7.96
N THR A 375 13.83 -43.18 6.83
CA THR A 375 13.39 -42.24 5.78
C THR A 375 12.45 -42.86 4.73
N ASN A 376 12.24 -44.18 4.78
CA ASN A 376 11.33 -44.93 3.89
C ASN A 376 9.87 -44.95 4.39
N ARG A 377 9.57 -44.27 5.50
CA ARG A 377 8.24 -44.20 6.11
C ARG A 377 7.67 -42.80 6.02
N ASP A 378 6.35 -42.71 5.92
CA ASP A 378 5.63 -41.44 5.94
C ASP A 378 5.34 -41.03 7.39
N ALA A 379 6.20 -40.17 7.94
CA ALA A 379 6.10 -39.72 9.33
C ALA A 379 4.77 -39.03 9.65
N GLY A 380 4.14 -38.36 8.68
CA GLY A 380 2.86 -37.70 8.91
C GLY A 380 1.68 -38.68 8.94
N LYS A 381 1.69 -39.72 8.11
CA LYS A 381 0.71 -40.82 8.24
C LYS A 381 0.94 -41.64 9.50
N ASP A 382 2.19 -41.87 9.88
CA ASP A 382 2.56 -42.59 11.10
C ASP A 382 2.10 -41.84 12.35
N SER A 383 2.20 -40.50 12.38
CA SER A 383 1.75 -39.69 13.52
C SER A 383 0.23 -39.79 13.75
N VAL A 384 -0.56 -39.80 12.68
CA VAL A 384 -2.02 -39.98 12.75
C VAL A 384 -2.40 -41.38 13.23
N LYS A 385 -1.64 -42.40 12.81
CA LYS A 385 -1.87 -43.81 13.18
C LYS A 385 -1.33 -44.17 14.57
N GLY A 386 -0.62 -43.26 15.23
CA GLY A 386 0.02 -43.52 16.52
C GLY A 386 1.14 -44.57 16.42
N VAL A 387 1.81 -44.65 15.28
CA VAL A 387 3.01 -45.49 15.14
C VAL A 387 4.20 -44.73 15.70
N ASP A 388 5.06 -45.41 16.47
CA ASP A 388 6.26 -44.80 17.03
C ASP A 388 7.19 -44.26 15.94
N ILE A 389 7.53 -42.98 16.04
CA ILE A 389 8.49 -42.29 15.17
C ILE A 389 9.75 -42.02 15.98
N LEU A 390 10.87 -42.53 15.48
CA LEU A 390 12.18 -42.40 16.11
C LEU A 390 13.00 -41.33 15.37
N LEU A 391 13.60 -40.43 16.15
CA LEU A 391 14.42 -39.34 15.64
C LEU A 391 15.80 -39.33 16.31
N TYR A 392 16.86 -39.10 15.53
CA TYR A 392 18.15 -38.67 16.05
C TYR A 392 18.06 -37.21 16.46
N LEU A 393 18.33 -36.86 17.73
CA LEU A 393 18.27 -35.49 18.22
C LEU A 393 19.22 -34.59 17.42
N ILE A 394 18.74 -33.41 17.04
CA ILE A 394 19.52 -32.34 16.44
C ILE A 394 19.77 -31.27 17.51
N GLU A 395 21.05 -30.95 17.74
CA GLU A 395 21.46 -29.83 18.59
C GLU A 395 21.72 -28.59 17.73
N GLY A 396 21.12 -27.45 18.09
CA GLY A 396 21.23 -26.18 17.34
C GLY A 396 19.89 -25.71 16.80
N SER A 397 19.89 -25.07 15.64
CA SER A 397 18.68 -24.58 14.96
C SER A 397 18.41 -25.34 13.67
N ILE A 398 17.34 -24.97 12.97
CA ILE A 398 17.09 -25.48 11.62
C ILE A 398 18.21 -25.06 10.64
N PHE A 399 18.95 -23.98 10.89
CA PHE A 399 19.96 -23.44 9.96
C PHE A 399 21.35 -24.04 10.13
N ASP A 400 21.71 -24.47 11.34
CA ASP A 400 23.08 -24.87 11.73
C ASP A 400 23.11 -26.18 12.54
N GLY A 401 21.97 -26.84 12.69
CA GLY A 401 21.81 -27.99 13.57
C GLY A 401 22.69 -29.17 13.19
N ARG A 402 23.27 -29.80 14.23
CA ARG A 402 24.07 -31.02 14.13
C ARG A 402 23.29 -32.23 14.62
N VAL A 403 23.22 -33.27 13.80
CA VAL A 403 22.61 -34.55 14.15
C VAL A 403 23.51 -35.30 15.16
N THR A 404 22.90 -35.81 16.23
CA THR A 404 23.55 -36.62 17.28
C THR A 404 23.14 -38.08 17.19
N ASP A 405 23.79 -38.97 17.95
CA ASP A 405 23.40 -40.38 18.03
C ASP A 405 22.27 -40.65 19.04
N LYS A 406 21.78 -39.63 19.74
CA LYS A 406 20.72 -39.77 20.76
C LYS A 406 19.38 -39.95 20.06
N ILE A 407 18.71 -41.07 20.33
CA ILE A 407 17.36 -41.33 19.82
C ILE A 407 16.31 -40.73 20.76
N MET A 408 15.28 -40.13 20.18
CA MET A 408 14.09 -39.62 20.85
C MET A 408 12.80 -40.09 20.17
N HIS A 409 11.71 -40.17 20.92
CA HIS A 409 10.40 -40.60 20.45
C HIS A 409 9.47 -39.41 20.26
N VAL A 410 8.77 -39.38 19.13
CA VAL A 410 7.81 -38.31 18.84
C VAL A 410 6.51 -38.53 19.59
N LYS A 411 6.11 -37.55 20.40
CA LYS A 411 4.75 -37.44 20.94
C LYS A 411 3.83 -36.69 19.96
N GLN A 412 4.35 -35.61 19.37
CA GLN A 412 3.61 -34.78 18.41
C GLN A 412 4.58 -34.12 17.43
N ILE A 413 4.23 -34.16 16.13
CA ILE A 413 4.93 -33.40 15.10
C ILE A 413 4.42 -31.95 15.11
N LEU A 414 5.32 -31.01 14.93
CA LEU A 414 5.03 -29.58 14.79
C LEU A 414 5.46 -29.09 13.41
N SER A 415 5.08 -27.87 13.04
CA SER A 415 5.63 -27.19 11.88
C SER A 415 7.16 -27.20 11.96
N PRO A 416 7.88 -27.58 10.88
CA PRO A 416 9.34 -27.61 10.88
C PRO A 416 9.97 -26.22 11.08
N VAL A 417 9.23 -25.14 10.84
CA VAL A 417 9.67 -23.77 11.08
C VAL A 417 8.93 -23.22 12.29
N ASP A 418 9.67 -22.82 13.31
CA ASP A 418 9.09 -22.14 14.47
C ASP A 418 8.51 -20.77 14.04
N PRO A 419 7.29 -20.39 14.49
CA PRO A 419 6.74 -19.07 14.18
C PRO A 419 7.70 -17.92 14.45
N VAL A 420 8.55 -17.99 15.50
CA VAL A 420 9.54 -16.96 15.80
C VAL A 420 10.58 -16.80 14.68
N GLN A 421 10.93 -17.89 14.02
CA GLN A 421 11.89 -17.95 12.91
C GLN A 421 11.23 -17.67 11.55
N CYS A 422 9.90 -17.70 11.45
CA CYS A 422 9.16 -17.38 10.24
C CYS A 422 9.09 -15.85 10.05
N ASN A 423 10.00 -15.30 9.25
CA ASN A 423 10.01 -13.85 8.99
C ASN A 423 8.84 -13.41 8.12
N TYR A 424 8.52 -14.20 7.09
CA TYR A 424 7.53 -13.84 6.09
C TYR A 424 7.01 -15.10 5.37
N ILE A 425 5.74 -15.08 4.96
CA ILE A 425 5.14 -16.14 4.11
C ILE A 425 4.75 -15.51 2.77
N ARG A 426 5.48 -15.86 1.71
CA ARG A 426 5.20 -15.43 0.34
C ARG A 426 4.54 -16.57 -0.43
N CYS A 427 3.58 -16.24 -1.28
CA CYS A 427 2.77 -17.23 -1.96
C CYS A 427 2.57 -16.87 -3.44
N LEU A 428 2.48 -17.91 -4.27
CA LEU A 428 2.27 -17.80 -5.70
C LEU A 428 0.85 -18.26 -6.05
N GLY A 429 0.06 -17.36 -6.65
CA GLY A 429 -1.21 -17.74 -7.23
C GLY A 429 -1.08 -18.15 -8.69
N LEU A 430 -1.95 -19.06 -9.14
CA LEU A 430 -2.09 -19.46 -10.54
C LEU A 430 -0.78 -19.99 -11.16
N ASN A 431 0.06 -20.69 -10.38
CA ASN A 431 1.39 -21.12 -10.84
C ASN A 431 1.41 -22.53 -11.48
N TYR A 432 0.28 -23.16 -11.76
CA TYR A 432 0.20 -24.45 -12.45
C TYR A 432 -0.60 -24.33 -13.73
N THR A 433 -0.12 -24.94 -14.82
CA THR A 433 -0.78 -24.89 -16.13
C THR A 433 -2.21 -25.41 -16.07
N ASP A 434 -2.40 -26.53 -15.36
CA ASP A 434 -3.69 -27.21 -15.29
C ASP A 434 -4.69 -26.43 -14.45
N HIS A 435 -4.21 -25.75 -13.40
CA HIS A 435 -5.06 -24.88 -12.60
C HIS A 435 -5.48 -23.61 -13.36
N ALA A 436 -4.57 -23.02 -14.15
CA ALA A 436 -4.93 -21.89 -15.03
C ALA A 436 -5.99 -22.28 -16.07
N ASN A 437 -5.89 -23.50 -16.63
CA ASN A 437 -6.89 -24.06 -17.53
C ASN A 437 -8.24 -24.32 -16.81
N GLU A 438 -8.22 -24.88 -15.60
CA GLU A 438 -9.41 -25.12 -14.76
C GLU A 438 -10.14 -23.80 -14.42
N ALA A 439 -9.39 -22.74 -14.15
CA ALA A 439 -9.93 -21.42 -13.88
C ALA A 439 -10.35 -20.65 -15.16
N ASN A 440 -10.10 -21.21 -16.36
CA ASN A 440 -10.31 -20.57 -17.67
C ASN A 440 -9.59 -19.20 -17.78
N LEU A 441 -8.40 -19.10 -17.21
CA LEU A 441 -7.57 -17.89 -17.19
C LEU A 441 -6.38 -18.04 -18.15
N SER A 442 -5.99 -16.95 -18.81
CA SER A 442 -4.74 -16.93 -19.58
C SER A 442 -3.54 -17.14 -18.66
N LEU A 443 -2.56 -17.94 -19.08
CA LEU A 443 -1.34 -18.16 -18.31
C LEU A 443 -0.69 -16.82 -17.93
N PRO A 444 -0.37 -16.60 -16.64
CA PRO A 444 0.25 -15.36 -16.19
C PRO A 444 1.62 -15.17 -16.86
N LYS A 445 1.91 -13.92 -17.27
CA LYS A 445 3.21 -13.55 -17.86
C LYS A 445 4.29 -13.28 -16.80
N VAL A 446 3.86 -12.93 -15.59
CA VAL A 446 4.71 -12.68 -14.43
C VAL A 446 4.08 -13.35 -13.20
N PRO A 447 4.90 -13.76 -12.21
CA PRO A 447 4.40 -14.32 -10.95
C PRO A 447 3.33 -13.44 -10.30
N ILE A 448 2.16 -14.01 -9.99
CA ILE A 448 1.13 -13.33 -9.20
C ILE A 448 1.36 -13.68 -7.74
N MET A 449 1.57 -12.65 -6.92
CA MET A 449 2.02 -12.80 -5.56
C MET A 449 1.02 -12.29 -4.55
N PHE A 450 0.98 -12.96 -3.41
CA PHE A 450 0.34 -12.48 -2.20
C PHE A 450 1.12 -12.99 -0.98
N THR A 451 0.70 -12.58 0.20
CA THR A 451 1.40 -12.92 1.45
C THR A 451 0.42 -13.34 2.51
N LYS A 452 0.82 -14.30 3.37
CA LYS A 452 0.10 -14.66 4.59
C LYS A 452 0.83 -14.08 5.80
N PRO A 453 0.12 -13.63 6.85
CA PRO A 453 0.76 -13.25 8.09
C PRO A 453 1.36 -14.47 8.79
N ARG A 454 2.34 -14.25 9.66
CA ARG A 454 2.94 -15.31 10.50
C ARG A 454 1.90 -16.10 11.30
N SER A 455 0.80 -15.47 11.72
CA SER A 455 -0.29 -16.13 12.46
C SER A 455 -1.05 -17.18 11.65
N ALA A 456 -0.92 -17.17 10.32
CA ALA A 456 -1.49 -18.21 9.48
C ALA A 456 -0.73 -19.54 9.60
N LEU A 457 0.55 -19.52 10.03
CA LEU A 457 1.35 -20.74 10.16
C LEU A 457 0.74 -21.70 11.19
N ALA A 458 0.53 -22.95 10.80
CA ALA A 458 -0.01 -23.99 11.68
C ALA A 458 0.83 -25.27 11.69
N ASP A 459 0.67 -26.04 12.76
CA ASP A 459 1.29 -27.35 12.92
C ASP A 459 0.50 -28.45 12.15
N PRO A 460 1.12 -29.61 11.89
CA PRO A 460 0.42 -30.82 11.47
C PRO A 460 -0.53 -31.38 12.55
N TYR A 461 -1.26 -32.45 12.22
CA TYR A 461 -2.04 -33.23 13.18
C TYR A 461 -1.25 -33.50 14.47
N PRO A 462 -1.83 -33.28 15.67
CA PRO A 462 -3.25 -33.08 15.95
C PRO A 462 -3.77 -31.64 15.87
N ALA A 463 -2.96 -30.67 15.44
CA ALA A 463 -3.45 -29.31 15.22
C ALA A 463 -4.49 -29.28 14.09
N THR A 464 -5.49 -28.41 14.24
CA THR A 464 -6.61 -28.27 13.31
C THR A 464 -6.47 -27.07 12.40
N ILE A 465 -7.01 -27.19 11.19
CA ILE A 465 -7.34 -26.03 10.35
C ILE A 465 -8.60 -25.41 10.96
N ASN A 466 -8.45 -24.22 11.55
CA ASN A 466 -9.58 -23.52 12.14
C ASN A 466 -10.24 -22.62 11.09
N ILE A 467 -11.53 -22.81 10.86
CA ILE A 467 -12.31 -21.96 9.96
C ILE A 467 -13.12 -20.99 10.83
N PRO A 468 -12.75 -19.68 10.84
CA PRO A 468 -13.41 -18.70 11.68
C PRO A 468 -14.82 -18.40 11.19
N LYS A 469 -15.67 -17.89 12.08
CA LYS A 469 -17.11 -17.64 11.81
C LYS A 469 -17.37 -16.82 10.55
N CYS A 470 -16.47 -15.89 10.21
CA CYS A 470 -16.59 -15.07 8.99
C CYS A 470 -16.33 -15.83 7.68
N ALA A 471 -15.86 -17.08 7.75
CA ALA A 471 -15.51 -17.94 6.62
C ALA A 471 -16.24 -19.32 6.66
N GLN A 472 -17.24 -19.46 7.55
CA GLN A 472 -18.11 -20.65 7.67
C GLN A 472 -19.34 -20.54 6.75
N ASP A 473 -19.12 -20.23 5.47
CA ASP A 473 -20.17 -20.00 4.46
C ASP A 473 -20.18 -21.05 3.35
N ASP A 474 -19.62 -22.24 3.63
CA ASP A 474 -19.44 -23.35 2.69
C ASP A 474 -18.60 -22.98 1.45
N THR A 475 -17.69 -22.00 1.57
CA THR A 475 -16.78 -21.63 0.46
C THR A 475 -15.30 -21.85 0.75
N SER A 476 -14.92 -22.10 2.00
CA SER A 476 -13.53 -22.35 2.37
C SER A 476 -13.02 -23.67 1.78
N ASP A 477 -11.88 -23.67 1.10
CA ASP A 477 -11.29 -24.85 0.47
C ASP A 477 -9.79 -24.99 0.73
N TYR A 478 -9.20 -25.99 0.08
CA TYR A 478 -7.82 -26.46 0.25
C TYR A 478 -6.98 -26.19 -1.01
N GLU A 479 -5.66 -26.11 -0.83
CA GLU A 479 -4.68 -25.94 -1.91
C GLU A 479 -3.40 -26.72 -1.55
N SER A 480 -3.16 -27.84 -2.24
CA SER A 480 -2.00 -28.72 -1.99
C SER A 480 -0.73 -28.15 -2.60
N GLU A 481 0.23 -27.73 -1.77
CA GLU A 481 1.42 -27.03 -2.27
C GLU A 481 2.74 -27.64 -1.79
N LEU A 482 3.75 -27.57 -2.67
CA LEU A 482 5.14 -27.67 -2.25
C LEU A 482 5.55 -26.34 -1.59
N CYS A 483 6.14 -26.43 -0.42
CA CYS A 483 6.61 -25.30 0.36
C CYS A 483 8.15 -25.30 0.42
N VAL A 484 8.75 -24.15 0.15
CA VAL A 484 10.21 -23.94 0.19
C VAL A 484 10.55 -23.06 1.38
N VAL A 485 11.53 -23.46 2.18
CA VAL A 485 12.06 -22.64 3.28
C VAL A 485 13.40 -22.06 2.85
N ILE A 486 13.56 -20.75 2.97
CA ILE A 486 14.80 -20.05 2.61
C ILE A 486 15.81 -20.18 3.75
N GLY A 487 17.03 -20.63 3.45
CA GLY A 487 18.10 -20.86 4.42
C GLY A 487 19.15 -19.77 4.48
N LYS A 488 19.27 -18.97 3.41
CA LYS A 488 20.25 -17.89 3.30
C LYS A 488 19.56 -16.59 2.94
N THR A 489 19.95 -15.51 3.60
CA THR A 489 19.47 -14.16 3.24
C THR A 489 20.14 -13.70 1.94
N GLY A 490 19.34 -13.21 0.99
CA GLY A 490 19.84 -12.72 -0.29
C GLY A 490 18.93 -11.67 -0.92
N ARG A 491 19.44 -10.96 -1.92
CA ARG A 491 18.74 -9.94 -2.70
C ARG A 491 19.26 -9.98 -4.12
N ASP A 492 18.38 -9.77 -5.10
CA ASP A 492 18.71 -9.79 -6.53
C ASP A 492 19.44 -11.10 -6.93
N ILE A 493 18.97 -12.22 -6.38
CA ILE A 493 19.54 -13.57 -6.51
C ILE A 493 19.39 -14.05 -7.97
N PRO A 494 20.49 -14.41 -8.66
CA PRO A 494 20.40 -15.01 -9.99
C PRO A 494 19.67 -16.36 -9.98
N GLU A 495 18.92 -16.67 -11.03
CA GLU A 495 18.18 -17.95 -11.15
C GLU A 495 19.09 -19.19 -11.06
N THR A 496 20.34 -19.07 -11.53
CA THR A 496 21.34 -20.13 -11.47
C THR A 496 21.75 -20.49 -10.04
N GLU A 497 21.74 -19.50 -9.14
CA GLU A 497 22.15 -19.63 -7.73
C GLU A 497 20.95 -19.88 -6.80
N ALA A 498 19.72 -19.76 -7.31
CA ALA A 498 18.51 -19.72 -6.50
C ALA A 498 18.35 -20.91 -5.52
N LEU A 499 18.69 -22.14 -5.94
CA LEU A 499 18.55 -23.30 -5.05
C LEU A 499 19.59 -23.33 -3.92
N ASP A 500 20.71 -22.61 -4.04
CA ASP A 500 21.73 -22.50 -2.98
C ASP A 500 21.21 -21.69 -1.78
N TYR A 501 20.11 -20.96 -1.95
CA TYR A 501 19.44 -20.21 -0.89
C TYR A 501 18.34 -21.02 -0.20
N VAL A 502 18.04 -22.24 -0.64
CA VAL A 502 17.00 -23.09 -0.07
C VAL A 502 17.55 -23.86 1.13
N LEU A 503 16.86 -23.77 2.27
CA LEU A 503 17.12 -24.60 3.44
C LEU A 503 16.57 -26.02 3.26
N GLY A 504 15.35 -26.10 2.72
CA GLY A 504 14.68 -27.37 2.46
C GLY A 504 13.26 -27.21 1.97
N TYR A 505 12.62 -28.35 1.77
CA TYR A 505 11.29 -28.49 1.19
C TYR A 505 10.35 -29.19 2.18
N THR A 506 9.09 -28.77 2.22
CA THR A 506 8.03 -29.38 3.03
C THR A 506 6.68 -29.31 2.29
N ALA A 507 5.64 -29.96 2.79
CA ALA A 507 4.29 -29.82 2.25
C ALA A 507 3.54 -28.68 2.94
N SER A 508 2.57 -28.09 2.25
CA SER A 508 1.70 -27.04 2.77
C SER A 508 0.28 -27.19 2.26
N ASN A 509 -0.70 -26.72 3.03
CA ASN A 509 -2.07 -26.49 2.57
C ASN A 509 -2.39 -24.99 2.63
N ASP A 510 -2.53 -24.32 1.49
CA ASP A 510 -2.90 -22.89 1.42
C ASP A 510 -4.43 -22.69 1.50
N VAL A 511 -4.96 -22.85 2.71
CA VAL A 511 -6.41 -22.75 2.98
C VAL A 511 -6.94 -21.37 2.60
N SER A 512 -8.05 -21.37 1.87
CA SER A 512 -8.61 -20.17 1.24
C SER A 512 -10.08 -19.99 1.55
N ALA A 513 -10.45 -18.86 2.17
CA ALA A 513 -11.85 -18.47 2.36
C ALA A 513 -12.38 -17.77 1.09
N ARG A 514 -13.05 -18.51 0.20
CA ARG A 514 -13.29 -18.05 -1.18
C ARG A 514 -14.28 -16.91 -1.31
N ALA A 515 -15.34 -16.86 -0.50
CA ALA A 515 -16.25 -15.71 -0.53
C ALA A 515 -15.52 -14.41 -0.19
N LEU A 516 -14.66 -14.43 0.83
CA LEU A 516 -13.79 -13.30 1.18
C LEU A 516 -12.80 -12.99 0.04
N GLN A 517 -12.23 -14.03 -0.59
CA GLN A 517 -11.27 -13.85 -1.70
C GLN A 517 -11.93 -13.18 -2.90
N MET A 518 -13.17 -13.55 -3.22
CA MET A 518 -13.91 -12.99 -4.36
C MET A 518 -14.50 -11.61 -4.07
N SER A 519 -14.52 -11.19 -2.80
CA SER A 519 -15.03 -9.87 -2.40
C SER A 519 -14.06 -8.72 -2.65
N THR A 520 -12.76 -9.00 -2.81
CA THR A 520 -11.73 -7.98 -3.05
C THR A 520 -10.65 -8.46 -4.01
N ALA A 521 -9.90 -7.53 -4.59
CA ALA A 521 -8.78 -7.87 -5.47
C ALA A 521 -7.54 -8.39 -4.70
N GLN A 522 -7.48 -8.21 -3.37
CA GLN A 522 -6.33 -8.59 -2.55
C GLN A 522 -6.60 -9.91 -1.83
N TRP A 523 -5.76 -10.92 -2.04
CA TRP A 523 -5.99 -12.26 -1.50
C TRP A 523 -5.47 -12.46 -0.07
N SER A 524 -4.62 -11.56 0.43
CA SER A 524 -3.96 -11.70 1.73
C SER A 524 -4.92 -11.81 2.92
N PHE A 525 -6.11 -11.19 2.86
CA PHE A 525 -7.08 -11.32 3.95
C PHE A 525 -7.76 -12.70 3.93
N SER A 526 -8.34 -13.08 2.80
CA SER A 526 -9.04 -14.36 2.62
C SER A 526 -8.14 -15.58 2.78
N LYS A 527 -6.85 -15.41 2.50
CA LYS A 527 -5.82 -16.41 2.67
C LYS A 527 -4.98 -16.12 3.90
N GLY A 528 -5.33 -15.22 4.81
CA GLY A 528 -4.47 -14.81 5.93
C GLY A 528 -5.05 -15.09 7.30
N LEU A 529 -6.09 -15.93 7.36
CA LEU A 529 -6.75 -16.30 8.62
C LEU A 529 -5.81 -17.14 9.49
N ASP A 530 -5.97 -17.05 10.81
CA ASP A 530 -5.10 -17.74 11.75
C ASP A 530 -5.14 -19.27 11.52
N GLY A 531 -3.97 -19.89 11.46
CA GLY A 531 -3.82 -21.32 11.16
C GLY A 531 -4.19 -21.77 9.74
N SER A 532 -4.37 -20.86 8.78
CA SER A 532 -4.71 -21.18 7.38
C SER A 532 -3.53 -21.63 6.49
N CYS A 533 -2.34 -21.84 7.06
CA CYS A 533 -1.14 -22.35 6.40
C CYS A 533 -0.45 -23.42 7.27
N PRO A 534 -1.05 -24.59 7.46
CA PRO A 534 -0.31 -25.70 8.02
C PRO A 534 0.83 -26.11 7.07
N ILE A 535 2.00 -26.40 7.63
CA ILE A 535 3.14 -26.93 6.89
C ILE A 535 3.75 -28.13 7.63
N GLY A 536 4.40 -29.04 6.89
CA GLY A 536 5.01 -30.24 7.45
C GLY A 536 4.91 -31.45 6.51
N PRO A 537 5.04 -32.68 7.02
CA PRO A 537 5.35 -33.05 8.41
C PRO A 537 6.84 -32.91 8.74
N ILE A 538 7.69 -32.83 7.72
CA ILE A 538 9.16 -32.76 7.85
C ILE A 538 9.73 -31.71 6.90
N LEU A 539 10.97 -31.28 7.15
CA LEU A 539 11.75 -30.44 6.24
C LEU A 539 12.87 -31.28 5.62
N VAL A 540 12.86 -31.41 4.29
CA VAL A 540 13.82 -32.23 3.55
C VAL A 540 14.88 -31.36 2.89
N SER A 541 16.15 -31.69 3.12
CA SER A 541 17.31 -30.94 2.63
C SER A 541 17.46 -31.02 1.10
N PRO A 542 17.97 -29.98 0.44
CA PRO A 542 18.36 -30.02 -0.98
C PRO A 542 19.41 -31.07 -1.33
N SER A 543 20.13 -31.62 -0.35
CA SER A 543 21.04 -32.75 -0.58
C SER A 543 20.30 -34.06 -0.90
N VAL A 544 19.01 -34.15 -0.55
CA VAL A 544 18.14 -35.31 -0.83
C VAL A 544 17.25 -35.01 -2.04
N ILE A 545 16.56 -33.86 -2.02
CA ILE A 545 15.74 -33.40 -3.14
C ILE A 545 16.58 -32.41 -3.97
N THR A 546 17.31 -32.95 -4.93
CA THR A 546 18.24 -32.17 -5.77
C THR A 546 17.54 -31.42 -6.90
N ASP A 547 16.42 -31.95 -7.41
CA ASP A 547 15.53 -31.28 -8.35
C ASP A 547 14.10 -31.22 -7.80
N PRO A 548 13.66 -30.08 -7.25
CA PRO A 548 12.32 -29.96 -6.69
C PRO A 548 11.21 -29.86 -7.75
N GLN A 549 11.55 -29.84 -9.05
CA GLN A 549 10.57 -29.87 -10.15
C GLN A 549 10.18 -31.30 -10.57
N THR A 550 10.61 -32.34 -9.85
CA THR A 550 10.31 -33.75 -10.21
C THR A 550 9.36 -34.46 -9.25
N LEU A 551 8.73 -33.74 -8.32
CA LEU A 551 7.91 -34.33 -7.26
C LEU A 551 6.42 -34.39 -7.63
N GLN A 552 5.80 -35.54 -7.37
CA GLN A 552 4.33 -35.67 -7.35
C GLN A 552 3.73 -34.94 -6.13
N ILE A 553 2.57 -34.32 -6.33
CA ILE A 553 1.76 -33.65 -5.30
C ILE A 553 0.35 -34.23 -5.31
N ARG A 554 -0.16 -34.63 -4.15
CA ARG A 554 -1.51 -35.18 -4.02
C ARG A 554 -2.26 -34.58 -2.84
N GLY A 555 -3.48 -34.10 -3.10
CA GLY A 555 -4.43 -33.65 -2.10
C GLY A 555 -5.54 -34.68 -1.89
N THR A 556 -5.79 -35.06 -0.65
CA THR A 556 -6.83 -36.04 -0.29
C THR A 556 -7.78 -35.43 0.73
N HIS A 557 -9.08 -35.43 0.42
CA HIS A 557 -10.16 -34.98 1.30
C HIS A 557 -10.98 -36.18 1.74
N ASN A 558 -11.07 -36.44 3.05
CA ASN A 558 -11.79 -37.58 3.64
C ASN A 558 -11.50 -38.93 2.92
N GLY A 559 -10.22 -39.19 2.66
CA GLY A 559 -9.75 -40.41 1.98
C GLY A 559 -9.93 -40.43 0.46
N SER A 560 -10.57 -39.42 -0.14
CA SER A 560 -10.73 -39.30 -1.59
C SER A 560 -9.69 -38.36 -2.18
N VAL A 561 -8.96 -38.83 -3.20
CA VAL A 561 -8.00 -37.98 -3.93
C VAL A 561 -8.76 -36.93 -4.72
N VAL A 562 -8.49 -35.67 -4.44
CA VAL A 562 -9.16 -34.51 -5.04
C VAL A 562 -8.22 -33.62 -5.84
N GLN A 563 -6.91 -33.69 -5.57
CA GLN A 563 -5.84 -33.10 -6.37
C GLN A 563 -4.76 -34.15 -6.62
N ASP A 564 -4.29 -34.27 -7.86
CA ASP A 564 -3.19 -35.14 -8.26
C ASP A 564 -2.41 -34.43 -9.37
N GLY A 565 -1.25 -33.89 -9.02
CA GLY A 565 -0.45 -33.03 -9.89
C GLY A 565 1.04 -33.26 -9.71
N HIS A 566 1.84 -32.47 -10.40
CA HIS A 566 3.28 -32.65 -10.40
C HIS A 566 4.02 -31.32 -10.53
N THR A 567 5.07 -31.13 -9.75
CA THR A 567 5.85 -29.86 -9.67
C THR A 567 6.45 -29.40 -11.00
N LYS A 568 6.78 -30.32 -11.91
CA LYS A 568 7.17 -30.01 -13.30
C LYS A 568 6.18 -29.12 -14.06
N ASP A 569 4.89 -29.15 -13.68
CA ASP A 569 3.82 -28.41 -14.33
C ASP A 569 3.67 -26.98 -13.79
N MET A 570 4.59 -26.55 -12.90
CA MET A 570 4.71 -25.16 -12.49
C MET A 570 5.07 -24.26 -13.68
N ILE A 571 4.34 -23.16 -13.84
CA ILE A 571 4.57 -22.14 -14.87
C ILE A 571 5.88 -21.39 -14.60
N PHE A 572 6.11 -21.06 -13.32
CA PHE A 572 7.34 -20.47 -12.82
C PHE A 572 8.02 -21.48 -11.88
N SER A 573 9.18 -22.00 -12.29
CA SER A 573 9.98 -22.92 -11.47
C SER A 573 10.41 -22.28 -10.15
N ILE A 574 10.75 -23.08 -9.14
CA ILE A 574 11.24 -22.58 -7.84
C ILE A 574 12.44 -21.63 -8.01
N ARG A 575 13.36 -21.95 -8.92
CA ARG A 575 14.51 -21.07 -9.24
C ARG A 575 14.06 -19.69 -9.71
N LYS A 576 13.10 -19.66 -10.64
CA LYS A 576 12.55 -18.43 -11.19
C LYS A 576 11.76 -17.65 -10.15
N GLN A 577 11.01 -18.34 -9.28
CA GLN A 577 10.29 -17.71 -8.17
C GLN A 577 11.27 -17.01 -7.21
N ILE A 578 12.29 -17.70 -6.69
CA ILE A 578 13.28 -17.12 -5.77
C ILE A 578 13.99 -15.93 -6.40
N SER A 579 14.46 -16.08 -7.65
CA SER A 579 15.09 -14.98 -8.40
C SER A 579 14.16 -13.78 -8.51
N TYR A 580 12.93 -13.97 -9.00
CA TYR A 580 11.95 -12.90 -9.15
C TYR A 580 11.62 -12.22 -7.82
N LEU A 581 11.37 -13.00 -6.77
CA LEU A 581 11.00 -12.49 -5.44
C LEU A 581 12.11 -11.67 -4.79
N SER A 582 13.36 -11.96 -5.12
CA SER A 582 14.52 -11.26 -4.59
C SER A 582 14.84 -9.96 -5.35
N GLN A 583 14.20 -9.69 -6.49
CA GLN A 583 14.45 -8.47 -7.26
C GLN A 583 13.98 -7.24 -6.49
N GLY A 584 14.89 -6.35 -6.14
CA GLY A 584 14.56 -5.14 -5.41
C GLY A 584 14.08 -5.37 -3.97
N THR A 585 14.02 -6.62 -3.47
CA THR A 585 13.61 -6.96 -2.10
C THR A 585 14.49 -8.04 -1.49
N THR A 586 14.86 -7.89 -0.22
CA THR A 586 15.64 -8.92 0.48
C THR A 586 14.72 -10.11 0.78
N LEU A 587 15.18 -11.31 0.43
CA LEU A 587 14.60 -12.57 0.82
C LEU A 587 15.39 -13.10 2.02
N GLU A 588 14.81 -13.02 3.21
CA GLU A 588 15.49 -13.37 4.46
C GLU A 588 15.47 -14.88 4.72
N ALA A 589 16.52 -15.41 5.34
CA ALA A 589 16.50 -16.76 5.91
C ALA A 589 15.29 -16.91 6.86
N GLY A 590 14.62 -18.06 6.81
CA GLY A 590 13.35 -18.30 7.51
C GLY A 590 12.11 -17.82 6.75
N THR A 591 12.26 -17.18 5.58
CA THR A 591 11.11 -16.93 4.69
C THR A 591 10.54 -18.25 4.18
N ILE A 592 9.21 -18.36 4.23
CA ILE A 592 8.45 -19.47 3.67
C ILE A 592 7.90 -19.05 2.31
N LEU A 593 8.05 -19.93 1.32
CA LEU A 593 7.55 -19.73 -0.04
C LEU A 593 6.58 -20.86 -0.41
N LEU A 594 5.31 -20.51 -0.58
CA LEU A 594 4.27 -21.37 -1.12
C LEU A 594 4.25 -21.24 -2.66
N THR A 595 4.43 -22.35 -3.35
CA THR A 595 4.82 -22.37 -4.77
C THR A 595 3.63 -22.49 -5.75
N GLY A 596 2.41 -22.51 -5.24
CA GLY A 596 1.18 -22.73 -5.98
C GLY A 596 0.68 -24.15 -5.88
N THR A 597 -0.58 -24.33 -6.29
CA THR A 597 -1.32 -25.59 -6.23
C THR A 597 -1.69 -26.10 -7.62
N PRO A 598 -1.70 -27.43 -7.87
CA PRO A 598 -2.27 -28.02 -9.07
C PRO A 598 -3.81 -27.89 -9.10
N ALA A 599 -4.42 -28.30 -10.22
CA ALA A 599 -5.88 -28.34 -10.40
C ALA A 599 -6.58 -29.27 -9.39
N GLY A 600 -7.92 -29.21 -9.35
CA GLY A 600 -8.74 -29.96 -8.40
C GLY A 600 -9.17 -29.14 -7.18
N ILE A 601 -9.12 -27.82 -7.31
CA ILE A 601 -9.48 -26.85 -6.28
C ILE A 601 -10.96 -26.95 -5.94
N GLY A 602 -11.27 -27.15 -4.66
CA GLY A 602 -12.60 -27.43 -4.18
C GLY A 602 -13.69 -26.46 -4.68
N TYR A 603 -13.38 -25.17 -4.69
CA TYR A 603 -14.31 -24.11 -5.12
C TYR A 603 -14.63 -24.10 -6.62
N PHE A 604 -13.72 -24.59 -7.47
CA PHE A 604 -13.91 -24.66 -8.93
C PHE A 604 -14.50 -26.00 -9.40
N ARG A 605 -14.61 -26.99 -8.50
CA ARG A 605 -15.26 -28.26 -8.81
C ARG A 605 -16.76 -28.09 -9.04
N ASN A 606 -17.33 -29.05 -9.78
CA ASN A 606 -18.77 -29.21 -9.95
C ASN A 606 -19.17 -30.66 -9.61
N PRO A 607 -19.83 -30.93 -8.46
CA PRO A 607 -20.21 -29.96 -7.42
C PRO A 607 -19.00 -29.38 -6.67
N ARG A 608 -19.18 -28.19 -6.09
CA ARG A 608 -18.16 -27.56 -5.23
C ARG A 608 -17.86 -28.45 -4.03
N LEU A 609 -16.61 -28.45 -3.61
CA LEU A 609 -16.14 -29.12 -2.40
C LEU A 609 -15.54 -28.10 -1.46
N ALA A 610 -16.13 -27.96 -0.27
CA ALA A 610 -15.66 -27.06 0.79
C ALA A 610 -15.18 -27.89 1.99
N LEU A 611 -14.24 -27.33 2.75
CA LEU A 611 -13.79 -27.85 4.03
C LEU A 611 -14.88 -27.60 5.10
N ARG A 612 -15.45 -28.68 5.62
CA ARG A 612 -16.49 -28.65 6.66
C ARG A 612 -15.92 -29.07 8.02
N ASP A 613 -16.62 -28.68 9.08
CA ASP A 613 -16.27 -29.10 10.44
C ASP A 613 -16.14 -30.63 10.53
N GLY A 614 -15.03 -31.10 11.09
CA GLY A 614 -14.72 -32.53 11.23
C GLY A 614 -14.09 -33.20 10.00
N ASP A 615 -14.00 -32.53 8.87
CA ASP A 615 -13.30 -33.07 7.69
C ASP A 615 -11.80 -33.28 7.96
N GLU A 616 -11.20 -34.18 7.20
CA GLU A 616 -9.76 -34.38 7.13
C GLU A 616 -9.25 -34.00 5.75
N PHE A 617 -8.17 -33.23 5.71
CA PHE A 617 -7.44 -32.96 4.49
C PHE A 617 -5.96 -33.32 4.66
N SER A 618 -5.37 -33.94 3.64
CA SER A 618 -3.95 -34.25 3.63
C SER A 618 -3.27 -33.87 2.31
N VAL A 619 -2.07 -33.31 2.42
CA VAL A 619 -1.17 -33.00 1.30
C VAL A 619 0.00 -33.95 1.35
N GLU A 620 0.12 -34.82 0.34
CA GLU A 620 1.21 -35.76 0.16
C GLU A 620 2.16 -35.25 -0.93
N ILE A 621 3.44 -35.13 -0.60
CA ILE A 621 4.50 -34.78 -1.54
C ILE A 621 5.51 -35.93 -1.60
N GLU A 622 5.83 -36.38 -2.80
CA GLU A 622 6.83 -37.41 -3.04
C GLU A 622 8.18 -37.05 -2.39
N GLY A 623 8.77 -37.99 -1.64
CA GLY A 623 10.04 -37.79 -0.95
C GLY A 623 9.96 -36.96 0.34
N ILE A 624 8.79 -36.40 0.69
CA ILE A 624 8.59 -35.62 1.93
C ILE A 624 7.61 -36.33 2.88
N GLY A 625 6.51 -36.88 2.37
CA GLY A 625 5.46 -37.52 3.15
C GLY A 625 4.17 -36.68 3.19
N SER A 626 3.30 -36.95 4.17
CA SER A 626 1.94 -36.39 4.20
C SER A 626 1.72 -35.39 5.33
N LEU A 627 1.40 -34.14 5.00
CA LEU A 627 0.84 -33.19 5.95
C LEU A 627 -0.64 -33.52 6.13
N VAL A 628 -1.08 -33.83 7.35
CA VAL A 628 -2.48 -34.16 7.66
C VAL A 628 -3.03 -33.16 8.66
N ASN A 629 -4.24 -32.65 8.44
CA ASN A 629 -4.96 -31.82 9.39
C ASN A 629 -6.45 -32.18 9.39
N LYS A 630 -7.08 -32.03 10.56
CA LYS A 630 -8.54 -32.01 10.68
C LYS A 630 -9.05 -30.58 10.62
N VAL A 631 -10.26 -30.39 10.14
CA VAL A 631 -10.94 -29.09 10.06
C VAL A 631 -11.80 -28.91 11.30
N ARG A 632 -11.77 -27.70 11.86
CA ARG A 632 -12.63 -27.30 12.98
C ARG A 632 -13.25 -25.94 12.73
N TYR A 633 -14.55 -25.82 12.93
CA TYR A 633 -15.25 -24.52 12.92
C TYR A 633 -15.17 -23.89 14.33
N GLU A 634 -14.96 -22.57 14.39
CA GLU A 634 -14.94 -21.76 15.61
C GLU A 634 -16.30 -21.44 16.23
#